data_AF-A0A4Q3DGZ9-F1
#
_entry.id   AF-A0A4Q3DGZ9-F1
#
_cell.length_a   1.000
_cell.length_b   1.000
_cell.length_c   1.000
_cell.angle_alpha   90.00
_cell.angle_beta   90.00
_cell.angle_gamma   90.00
#
_symmetry.space_group_name_H-M   'P 1'
#
loop_
_entity.id
_entity.type
_entity.pdbx_description
1 polymer ?
#
loop_
_entity_poly.entity_id
_entity_poly.type
_entity_poly.pdbx_seq_one_letter_code
_entity_poly.pdbx_strand_id
1 'polypeptide(L)'
;MKKSTKWVGGIICLSMFVYTCTVQKKALRRDAAGRILVDSMPNRQPLTPEQSLKTIYLQNGYHLELVASEPMIQEPVAIAWDGNARLYVAELNTYMQDVNGTGEDRPICKIKRLDDTDGDGKMDKVTVYLDSLMLPRMILPLDNRVLVNETYSNNIYSYEDTNGDGMA
;
A
#
# COMPACT_ATOMS: atom_id res chain seq x y z
N MET A 1 55.56 -17.66 25.02
CA MET A 1 54.10 -17.39 25.09
C MET A 1 53.80 -16.10 24.34
N LYS A 2 53.46 -16.16 23.05
CA LYS A 2 53.07 -14.99 22.24
C LYS A 2 51.55 -14.78 22.40
N LYS A 3 51.14 -13.78 23.18
CA LYS A 3 49.72 -13.40 23.30
C LYS A 3 49.29 -12.66 22.03
N SER A 4 48.19 -13.13 21.45
CA SER A 4 47.55 -12.65 20.23
C SER A 4 46.93 -11.26 20.45
N THR A 5 47.69 -10.19 20.18
CA THR A 5 47.21 -8.80 20.23
C THR A 5 46.38 -8.41 18.98
N LYS A 6 46.27 -9.30 17.99
CA LYS A 6 45.58 -9.00 16.71
C LYS A 6 44.05 -9.10 16.79
N TRP A 7 43.50 -9.73 17.83
CA TRP A 7 42.05 -9.93 17.96
C TRP A 7 41.32 -8.72 18.58
N VAL A 8 41.97 -7.98 19.48
CA VAL A 8 41.37 -6.83 20.19
C VAL A 8 41.14 -5.65 19.26
N GLY A 9 42.04 -5.41 18.29
CA GLY A 9 41.88 -4.34 17.30
C GLY A 9 40.70 -4.57 16.33
N GLY A 10 40.42 -5.82 15.97
CA GLY A 10 39.30 -6.17 15.09
C GLY A 10 37.94 -5.94 15.73
N ILE A 11 37.80 -6.21 17.03
CA ILE A 11 36.54 -6.04 17.79
C ILE A 11 36.21 -4.54 17.97
N ILE A 12 37.22 -3.69 18.20
CA ILE A 12 37.03 -2.24 18.35
C ILE A 12 36.61 -1.58 17.03
N CYS A 13 37.24 -1.95 15.90
CA CYS A 13 36.82 -1.46 14.57
C CYS A 13 35.41 -1.91 14.19
N LEU A 14 35.01 -3.14 14.51
CA LEU A 14 33.66 -3.62 14.27
C LEU A 14 32.63 -2.85 15.14
N SER A 15 32.96 -2.55 16.40
CA SER A 15 32.08 -1.79 17.30
C SER A 15 31.88 -0.32 16.89
N MET A 16 32.88 0.34 16.30
CA MET A 16 32.74 1.70 15.77
C MET A 16 31.88 1.76 14.50
N PHE A 17 31.91 0.71 13.67
CA PHE A 17 31.11 0.66 12.44
C PHE A 17 29.60 0.51 12.73
N VAL A 18 29.24 -0.17 13.83
CA VAL A 18 27.84 -0.32 14.27
C VAL A 18 27.29 0.99 14.89
N TYR A 19 28.16 1.82 15.48
CA TYR A 19 27.73 3.06 16.16
C TYR A 19 27.41 4.23 15.20
N THR A 20 27.90 4.21 13.96
CA THR A 20 27.68 5.31 13.01
C THR A 20 26.49 5.12 12.09
N CYS A 21 25.69 4.06 12.25
CA CYS A 21 24.42 3.94 11.51
C CYS A 21 23.32 4.80 12.15
N THR A 22 23.60 6.08 12.34
CA THR A 22 22.55 7.07 12.60
C THR A 22 22.00 7.45 11.24
N VAL A 23 20.93 6.78 10.81
CA VAL A 23 20.19 7.17 9.59
C VAL A 23 19.65 8.57 9.83
N GLN A 24 20.36 9.57 9.32
CA GLN A 24 19.94 10.96 9.40
C GLN A 24 18.71 11.16 8.49
N LYS A 25 17.52 10.93 9.05
CA LYS A 25 16.26 11.24 8.36
C LYS A 25 16.20 12.76 8.14
N LYS A 26 16.03 13.18 6.89
CA LYS A 26 15.96 14.59 6.47
C LYS A 26 14.76 15.23 7.17
N ALA A 27 15.01 16.13 8.13
CA ALA A 27 13.95 16.88 8.78
C ALA A 27 13.24 17.80 7.75
N LEU A 28 11.91 17.91 7.84
CA LEU A 28 11.16 18.86 7.03
C LEU A 28 11.67 20.28 7.28
N ARG A 29 11.78 21.06 6.20
CA ARG A 29 12.14 22.47 6.31
C ARG A 29 11.00 23.22 7.00
N ARG A 30 11.35 24.08 7.95
CA ARG A 30 10.38 24.90 8.71
C ARG A 30 10.72 26.38 8.59
N ASP A 31 9.71 27.23 8.65
CA ASP A 31 9.89 28.68 8.75
C ASP A 31 10.30 29.10 10.18
N ALA A 32 10.54 30.40 10.38
CA ALA A 32 10.90 30.96 11.68
C ALA A 32 9.80 30.78 12.76
N ALA A 33 8.56 30.52 12.35
CA ALA A 33 7.44 30.23 13.23
C ALA A 33 7.23 28.72 13.47
N GLY A 34 8.12 27.86 12.93
CA GLY A 34 8.07 26.41 13.08
C GLY A 34 7.09 25.69 12.15
N ARG A 35 6.46 26.38 11.19
CA ARG A 35 5.51 25.80 10.23
C ARG A 35 6.26 25.08 9.13
N ILE A 36 5.68 24.00 8.60
CA ILE A 36 6.27 23.26 7.47
C ILE A 36 6.27 24.16 6.23
N LEU A 37 7.43 24.29 5.59
CA LEU A 37 7.55 24.97 4.31
C LEU A 37 7.03 24.04 3.21
N VAL A 38 5.93 24.43 2.57
CA VAL A 38 5.30 23.71 1.47
C VAL A 38 5.73 24.35 0.15
N ASP A 39 6.11 23.53 -0.82
CA ASP A 39 6.37 24.00 -2.19
C ASP A 39 5.03 24.32 -2.87
N SER A 40 4.83 25.58 -3.23
CA SER A 40 3.61 26.04 -3.91
C SER A 40 3.58 25.71 -5.40
N MET A 41 4.71 25.31 -5.99
CA MET A 41 4.84 24.99 -7.42
C MET A 41 5.59 23.66 -7.62
N PRO A 42 5.08 22.54 -7.07
CA PRO A 42 5.76 21.27 -7.17
C PRO A 42 5.81 20.78 -8.62
N ASN A 43 6.80 19.93 -8.92
CA ASN A 43 6.81 19.18 -10.17
C ASN A 43 5.55 18.30 -10.25
N ARG A 44 4.84 18.37 -11.38
CA ARG A 44 3.57 17.66 -11.60
C ARG A 44 3.75 16.31 -12.32
N GLN A 45 4.98 15.96 -12.67
CA GLN A 45 5.24 14.66 -13.30
C GLN A 45 4.97 13.52 -12.29
N PRO A 46 4.27 12.46 -12.69
CA PRO A 46 4.11 11.27 -11.87
C PRO A 46 5.47 10.70 -11.46
N LEU A 47 5.57 10.28 -10.21
CA LEU A 47 6.76 9.63 -9.66
C LEU A 47 6.60 8.11 -9.74
N THR A 48 7.71 7.38 -9.86
CA THR A 48 7.67 5.92 -9.64
C THR A 48 7.29 5.63 -8.18
N PRO A 49 6.78 4.42 -7.85
CA PRO A 49 6.48 4.07 -6.46
C PRO A 49 7.64 4.32 -5.49
N GLU A 50 8.87 3.96 -5.88
CA GLU A 50 10.08 4.15 -5.04
C GLU A 50 10.46 5.63 -4.91
N GLN A 51 10.18 6.45 -5.91
CA GLN A 51 10.37 7.89 -5.85
C GLN A 51 9.33 8.53 -4.94
N SER A 52 8.06 8.17 -5.08
CA SER A 52 6.94 8.61 -4.23
C SER A 52 7.21 8.33 -2.76
N LEU A 53 7.63 7.11 -2.40
CA LEU A 53 7.96 6.74 -1.01
C LEU A 53 8.99 7.69 -0.37
N LYS A 54 9.99 8.13 -1.15
CA LYS A 54 11.05 9.05 -0.65
C LYS A 54 10.53 10.47 -0.38
N THR A 55 9.36 10.83 -0.91
CA THR A 55 8.72 12.13 -0.68
C THR A 55 7.84 12.16 0.56
N ILE A 56 7.45 11.00 1.10
CA ILE A 56 6.58 10.89 2.25
C ILE A 56 7.39 11.12 3.53
N TYR A 57 6.96 12.09 4.32
CA TYR A 57 7.53 12.34 5.63
C TYR A 57 6.75 11.60 6.71
N LEU A 58 7.47 10.88 7.56
CA LEU A 58 6.92 10.15 8.70
C LEU A 58 7.46 10.71 10.01
N GLN A 59 6.68 10.60 11.08
CA GLN A 59 7.16 10.89 12.43
C GLN A 59 8.22 9.87 12.88
N ASN A 60 9.02 10.26 13.88
CA ASN A 60 10.01 9.36 14.46
C ASN A 60 9.33 8.10 15.05
N GLY A 61 9.97 6.95 14.87
CA GLY A 61 9.43 5.64 15.28
C GLY A 61 8.60 4.92 14.20
N TYR A 62 8.22 5.61 13.13
CA TYR A 62 7.47 5.02 12.02
C TYR A 62 8.37 4.70 10.81
N HIS A 63 7.97 3.68 10.07
CA HIS A 63 8.47 3.34 8.74
C HIS A 63 7.27 3.11 7.80
N LEU A 64 7.53 3.10 6.51
CA LEU A 64 6.53 2.91 5.47
C LEU A 64 7.10 1.93 4.47
N GLU A 65 6.27 0.98 4.04
CA GLU A 65 6.61 -0.06 3.09
C GLU A 65 5.61 -0.03 1.93
N LEU A 66 6.13 -0.26 0.73
CA LEU A 66 5.30 -0.43 -0.44
C LEU A 66 4.90 -1.89 -0.55
N VAL A 67 3.61 -2.17 -0.35
CA VAL A 67 3.07 -3.54 -0.36
C VAL A 67 2.42 -3.91 -1.71
N ALA A 68 1.96 -2.93 -2.47
CA ALA A 68 1.38 -3.10 -3.81
C ALA A 68 1.43 -1.77 -4.58
N SER A 69 1.60 -1.84 -5.90
CA SER A 69 1.55 -0.68 -6.81
C SER A 69 1.02 -1.09 -8.18
N GLU A 70 0.88 -0.12 -9.08
CA GLU A 70 0.62 -0.38 -10.49
C GLU A 70 1.70 -1.34 -11.06
N PRO A 71 1.33 -2.26 -11.99
CA PRO A 71 0.01 -2.43 -12.61
C PRO A 71 -0.96 -3.34 -11.83
N MET A 72 -0.59 -3.80 -10.63
CA MET A 72 -1.40 -4.75 -9.85
C MET A 72 -2.71 -4.11 -9.36
N ILE A 73 -2.66 -2.85 -8.96
CA ILE A 73 -3.82 -2.03 -8.58
C ILE A 73 -4.02 -0.85 -9.54
N GLN A 74 -5.25 -0.38 -9.65
CA GLN A 74 -5.64 0.83 -10.39
C GLN A 74 -6.76 1.54 -9.63
N GLU A 75 -6.63 2.85 -9.41
CA GLU A 75 -7.68 3.69 -8.80
C GLU A 75 -8.29 3.09 -7.50
N PRO A 76 -7.46 2.70 -6.51
CA PRO A 76 -7.95 2.07 -5.28
C PRO A 76 -8.73 3.07 -4.41
N VAL A 77 -9.91 2.69 -3.92
CA VAL A 77 -10.74 3.53 -3.04
C VAL A 77 -10.93 2.96 -1.64
N ALA A 78 -10.96 1.64 -1.51
CA ALA A 78 -11.14 0.95 -0.25
C ALA A 78 -10.27 -0.31 -0.25
N ILE A 79 -9.67 -0.60 0.91
CA ILE A 79 -8.86 -1.80 1.11
C ILE A 79 -9.23 -2.47 2.42
N ALA A 80 -9.10 -3.79 2.46
CA ALA A 80 -9.26 -4.56 3.69
C ALA A 80 -8.39 -5.82 3.65
N TRP A 81 -7.78 -6.13 4.78
CA TRP A 81 -7.07 -7.39 4.99
C TRP A 81 -8.00 -8.42 5.58
N ASP A 82 -7.85 -9.68 5.19
CA ASP A 82 -8.52 -10.79 5.85
C ASP A 82 -7.62 -11.49 6.88
N GLY A 83 -8.17 -12.51 7.55
CA GLY A 83 -7.44 -13.30 8.56
C GLY A 83 -6.28 -14.13 8.01
N ASN A 84 -6.15 -14.27 6.68
CA ASN A 84 -5.08 -14.99 6.00
C ASN A 84 -4.05 -14.04 5.37
N ALA A 85 -4.06 -12.76 5.76
CA ALA A 85 -3.20 -11.72 5.21
C ALA A 85 -3.35 -11.51 3.69
N ARG A 86 -4.54 -11.79 3.13
CA ARG A 86 -4.87 -11.43 1.75
C ARG A 86 -5.42 -10.02 1.72
N LEU A 87 -4.95 -9.19 0.78
CA LEU A 87 -5.36 -7.80 0.64
C LEU A 87 -6.46 -7.67 -0.42
N TYR A 88 -7.65 -7.25 -0.01
CA TYR A 88 -8.74 -6.92 -0.93
C TYR A 88 -8.70 -5.43 -1.28
N VAL A 89 -8.87 -5.09 -2.55
CA VAL A 89 -8.79 -3.73 -3.09
C VAL A 89 -10.00 -3.45 -3.98
N ALA A 90 -10.80 -2.44 -3.64
CA ALA A 90 -11.86 -1.91 -4.49
C ALA A 90 -11.28 -0.88 -5.44
N GLU A 91 -11.50 -1.09 -6.74
CA GLU A 91 -11.09 -0.16 -7.79
C GLU A 91 -12.31 0.56 -8.36
N LEU A 92 -12.23 1.88 -8.52
CA LEU A 92 -13.31 2.69 -9.10
C LEU A 92 -13.01 3.08 -10.56
N ASN A 93 -12.81 2.09 -11.43
CA ASN A 93 -12.33 2.28 -12.81
C ASN A 93 -13.26 3.12 -13.72
N THR A 94 -14.45 3.48 -13.26
CA THR A 94 -15.40 4.33 -14.00
C THR A 94 -15.59 5.72 -13.39
N TYR A 95 -15.05 5.97 -12.19
CA TYR A 95 -15.32 7.20 -11.45
C TYR A 95 -14.67 8.41 -12.12
N MET A 96 -15.47 9.42 -12.48
CA MET A 96 -15.00 10.73 -12.99
C MET A 96 -13.88 10.65 -14.04
N GLN A 97 -13.98 9.69 -14.97
CA GLN A 97 -12.99 9.51 -16.05
C GLN A 97 -12.93 10.72 -16.99
N ASP A 98 -14.00 11.51 -17.02
CA ASP A 98 -14.02 12.86 -17.58
C ASP A 98 -14.78 13.82 -16.65
N VAL A 99 -14.75 15.12 -16.98
CA VAL A 99 -15.39 16.19 -16.20
C VAL A 99 -16.91 16.04 -16.06
N ASN A 100 -17.55 15.28 -16.96
CA ASN A 100 -18.99 15.04 -16.96
C ASN A 100 -19.37 13.70 -16.30
N GLY A 101 -18.39 12.88 -15.89
CA GLY A 101 -18.64 11.54 -15.34
C GLY A 101 -19.23 10.57 -16.36
N THR A 102 -18.88 10.69 -17.65
CA THR A 102 -19.50 9.87 -18.69
C THR A 102 -19.30 8.37 -18.46
N GLY A 103 -20.40 7.62 -18.32
CA GLY A 103 -20.38 6.17 -18.14
C GLY A 103 -19.84 5.71 -16.79
N GLU A 104 -19.93 6.57 -15.76
CA GLU A 104 -19.55 6.27 -14.38
C GLU A 104 -20.41 5.15 -13.75
N ASP A 105 -21.65 5.02 -14.19
CA ASP A 105 -22.64 4.04 -13.75
C ASP A 105 -22.46 2.64 -14.38
N ARG A 106 -21.48 2.47 -15.28
CA ARG A 106 -21.23 1.17 -15.89
C ARG A 106 -20.69 0.16 -14.86
N PRO A 107 -21.28 -1.04 -14.77
CA PRO A 107 -20.83 -2.07 -13.84
C PRO A 107 -19.60 -2.78 -14.40
N ILE A 108 -18.43 -2.12 -14.35
CA ILE A 108 -17.14 -2.68 -14.79
C ILE A 108 -16.04 -2.56 -13.73
N CYS A 109 -16.34 -1.93 -12.59
CA CYS A 109 -15.41 -1.84 -11.47
C CYS A 109 -15.19 -3.23 -10.86
N LYS A 110 -14.08 -3.38 -10.14
CA LYS A 110 -13.62 -4.67 -9.64
C LYS A 110 -13.25 -4.58 -8.17
N ILE A 111 -13.33 -5.71 -7.49
CA ILE A 111 -12.59 -5.94 -6.26
C ILE A 111 -11.53 -6.99 -6.57
N LYS A 112 -10.27 -6.63 -6.40
CA LYS A 112 -9.13 -7.56 -6.54
C LYS A 112 -8.75 -8.11 -5.17
N ARG A 113 -8.31 -9.37 -5.14
CA ARG A 113 -7.61 -9.99 -4.02
C ARG A 113 -6.14 -10.13 -4.40
N LEU A 114 -5.28 -9.63 -3.55
CA LEU A 114 -3.85 -9.68 -3.66
C LEU A 114 -3.32 -10.66 -2.61
N ASP A 115 -2.42 -11.53 -3.05
CA ASP A 115 -1.80 -12.55 -2.22
C ASP A 115 -0.28 -12.30 -2.20
N ASP A 116 0.34 -12.47 -1.04
CA ASP A 116 1.79 -12.58 -0.84
C ASP A 116 2.11 -14.07 -0.75
N THR A 117 2.80 -14.61 -1.78
CA THR A 117 3.06 -16.05 -1.89
C THR A 117 4.42 -16.47 -1.35
N ASP A 118 5.31 -15.53 -1.07
CA ASP A 118 6.65 -15.79 -0.54
C ASP A 118 6.86 -15.31 0.92
N GLY A 119 5.91 -14.57 1.47
CA GLY A 119 5.87 -14.13 2.86
C GLY A 119 6.78 -12.95 3.16
N ASP A 120 7.21 -12.19 2.15
CA ASP A 120 8.08 -11.02 2.33
C ASP A 120 7.31 -9.72 2.70
N GLY A 121 5.98 -9.80 2.79
CA GLY A 121 5.08 -8.69 3.10
C GLY A 121 4.68 -7.85 1.88
N LYS A 122 5.13 -8.20 0.68
CA LYS A 122 4.72 -7.58 -0.58
C LYS A 122 3.82 -8.52 -1.36
N MET A 123 2.78 -7.95 -1.93
CA MET A 123 1.87 -8.68 -2.79
C MET A 123 2.57 -9.02 -4.10
N ASP A 124 2.39 -10.27 -4.56
CA ASP A 124 3.01 -10.78 -5.78
C ASP A 124 2.00 -11.44 -6.74
N LYS A 125 0.81 -11.77 -6.25
CA LYS A 125 -0.25 -12.42 -7.02
C LYS A 125 -1.54 -11.62 -6.94
N VAL A 126 -2.23 -11.54 -8.06
CA VAL A 126 -3.48 -10.78 -8.21
C VAL A 126 -4.56 -11.68 -8.76
N THR A 127 -5.72 -11.68 -8.11
CA THR A 127 -6.94 -12.34 -8.57
C THR A 127 -8.05 -11.30 -8.63
N VAL A 128 -8.81 -11.25 -9.72
CA VAL A 128 -10.06 -10.47 -9.74
C VAL A 128 -11.07 -11.28 -8.95
N TYR A 129 -11.33 -10.87 -7.70
CA TYR A 129 -12.20 -11.63 -6.79
C TYR A 129 -13.67 -11.40 -7.13
N LEU A 130 -14.02 -10.15 -7.43
CA LEU A 130 -15.32 -9.77 -7.97
C LEU A 130 -15.14 -8.80 -9.13
N ASP A 131 -15.96 -8.97 -10.16
CA ASP A 131 -16.05 -8.06 -11.28
C ASP A 131 -17.47 -7.56 -11.48
N SER A 132 -17.64 -6.74 -12.52
CA SER A 132 -18.92 -6.19 -12.91
C SER A 132 -19.67 -5.46 -11.79
N LEU A 133 -18.91 -4.75 -10.94
CA LEU A 133 -19.46 -3.93 -9.87
C LEU A 133 -19.66 -2.48 -10.33
N MET A 134 -20.65 -1.82 -9.77
CA MET A 134 -20.95 -0.41 -9.92
C MET A 134 -20.39 0.35 -8.71
N LEU A 135 -19.18 0.87 -8.87
CA LEU A 135 -18.50 1.71 -7.88
C LEU A 135 -18.56 1.13 -6.44
N PRO A 136 -17.89 -0.01 -6.17
CA PRO A 136 -17.85 -0.60 -4.84
C PRO A 136 -17.11 0.31 -3.85
N ARG A 137 -17.72 0.60 -2.70
CA ARG A 137 -17.17 1.54 -1.69
C ARG A 137 -16.92 0.92 -0.32
N MET A 138 -17.37 -0.30 -0.10
CA MET A 138 -17.14 -1.05 1.12
C MET A 138 -16.62 -2.43 0.79
N ILE A 139 -15.59 -2.85 1.53
CA ILE A 139 -15.10 -4.22 1.57
C ILE A 139 -14.93 -4.59 3.04
N LEU A 140 -15.53 -5.70 3.45
CA LEU A 140 -15.29 -6.31 4.76
C LEU A 140 -15.15 -7.83 4.61
N PRO A 141 -13.92 -8.36 4.62
CA PRO A 141 -13.71 -9.80 4.77
C PRO A 141 -14.27 -10.26 6.12
N LEU A 142 -15.11 -11.29 6.10
CA LEU A 142 -15.76 -11.87 7.27
C LEU A 142 -15.84 -13.39 7.09
N ASP A 143 -15.07 -14.13 7.90
CA ASP A 143 -14.90 -15.57 7.78
C ASP A 143 -14.44 -15.99 6.36
N ASN A 144 -15.23 -16.81 5.67
CA ASN A 144 -15.00 -17.21 4.28
C ASN A 144 -15.76 -16.35 3.25
N ARG A 145 -16.28 -15.19 3.70
CA ARG A 145 -17.09 -14.28 2.89
C ARG A 145 -16.41 -12.92 2.79
N VAL A 146 -16.87 -12.12 1.81
CA VAL A 146 -16.57 -10.70 1.71
C VAL A 146 -17.89 -9.95 1.58
N LEU A 147 -18.13 -9.03 2.52
CA LEU A 147 -19.27 -8.13 2.47
C LEU A 147 -18.92 -6.90 1.62
N VAL A 148 -19.80 -6.56 0.69
CA VAL A 148 -19.60 -5.49 -0.30
C VAL A 148 -20.84 -4.61 -0.40
N ASN A 149 -20.61 -3.31 -0.54
CA ASN A 149 -21.66 -2.34 -0.86
C ASN A 149 -21.22 -1.46 -2.06
N GLU A 150 -22.20 -1.16 -2.91
CA GLU A 150 -22.08 -0.37 -4.14
C GLU A 150 -22.74 1.00 -3.98
N THR A 151 -22.23 2.00 -4.69
CA THR A 151 -22.56 3.42 -4.47
C THR A 151 -24.06 3.76 -4.47
N TYR A 152 -24.85 3.17 -5.37
CA TYR A 152 -26.27 3.49 -5.53
C TYR A 152 -27.21 2.46 -4.89
N SER A 153 -26.68 1.66 -3.96
CA SER A 153 -27.42 0.61 -3.26
C SER A 153 -27.29 0.77 -1.75
N ASN A 154 -28.39 0.52 -1.03
CA ASN A 154 -28.36 0.37 0.43
C ASN A 154 -28.18 -1.10 0.86
N ASN A 155 -28.02 -2.01 -0.09
CA ASN A 155 -27.81 -3.43 0.20
C ASN A 155 -26.35 -3.68 0.54
N ILE A 156 -26.11 -4.56 1.49
CA ILE A 156 -24.80 -5.17 1.72
C ILE A 156 -24.90 -6.60 1.21
N TYR A 157 -24.11 -6.91 0.19
CA TYR A 157 -24.04 -8.24 -0.41
C TYR A 157 -22.94 -9.06 0.27
N SER A 158 -23.16 -10.36 0.36
CA SER A 158 -22.17 -11.32 0.87
C SER A 158 -21.72 -12.21 -0.28
N TYR A 159 -20.43 -12.18 -0.60
CA TYR A 159 -19.81 -13.01 -1.63
C TYR A 159 -18.91 -14.06 -1.02
N GLU A 160 -18.91 -15.27 -1.58
CA GLU A 160 -18.16 -16.42 -1.08
C GLU A 160 -17.63 -17.22 -2.27
N ASP A 161 -16.31 -17.47 -2.28
CA ASP A 161 -15.70 -18.43 -3.19
C ASP A 161 -16.06 -19.85 -2.73
N THR A 162 -16.96 -20.51 -3.46
CA THR A 162 -17.49 -21.83 -3.10
C THR A 162 -16.77 -23.00 -3.78
N ASN A 163 -15.89 -22.73 -4.75
CA ASN A 163 -15.21 -23.75 -5.54
C ASN A 163 -13.66 -23.73 -5.37
N GLY A 164 -13.13 -22.72 -4.69
CA GLY A 164 -11.71 -22.56 -4.37
C GLY A 164 -10.86 -22.01 -5.52
N ASP A 165 -11.46 -21.42 -6.55
CA ASP A 165 -10.72 -20.83 -7.68
C ASP A 165 -10.20 -19.40 -7.41
N GLY A 166 -10.58 -18.83 -6.27
CA GLY A 166 -10.20 -17.49 -5.82
C GLY A 166 -11.13 -16.38 -6.31
N MET A 167 -12.25 -16.70 -6.95
CA MET A 167 -13.32 -15.80 -7.39
C MET A 167 -14.62 -16.17 -6.65
N ALA A 168 -15.50 -15.19 -6.44
CA ALA A 168 -16.76 -15.40 -5.72
C ALA A 168 -18.00 -15.07 -6.55
#